data_AF-A0A8S2PKE8-F1
#
_entry.id   AF-A0A8S2PKE8-F1
#
_cell.length_a   1.000
_cell.length_b   1.000
_cell.length_c   1.000
_cell.angle_alpha   90.00
_cell.angle_beta   90.00
_cell.angle_gamma   90.00
#
_symmetry.space_group_name_H-M   'P 1'
#
loop_
_entity.id
_entity.type
_entity.pdbx_description
1 polymer ?
#
loop_
_entity_poly.entity_id
_entity_poly.type
_entity_poly.pdbx_seq_one_letter_code
_entity_poly.pdbx_strand_id
1 'polypeptide(L)'
;DDELDIALYDAIRFDSVRFADLFVEYGANFENLKGIIDMDDMNEFYLNHNEIVAELVACRIFDQAAEMEFRSDMKKHFTLFKKLCDKRAAVVIDKCYKEDEKLALRLLKAKSDLFFNYSLIELATENRCRAREFVASETVKRYIDQKWFGEMIERRHRIRTLEVLVSDSDEM
;
A
#
# COMPACT_ATOMS: atom_id res chain seq x y z
N ASP A 1 -24.50 22.81 6.63
CA ASP A 1 -23.06 22.52 6.55
C ASP A 1 -22.74 21.03 6.62
N ASP A 2 -23.31 20.23 7.53
CA ASP A 2 -23.03 18.78 7.57
C ASP A 2 -23.69 17.93 6.43
N GLU A 3 -24.83 18.37 5.89
CA GLU A 3 -25.53 17.63 4.80
C GLU A 3 -24.81 17.75 3.44
N LEU A 4 -24.07 18.84 3.21
CA LEU A 4 -23.32 19.04 1.97
C LEU A 4 -22.07 18.15 1.95
N ASP A 5 -21.46 17.92 3.12
CA ASP A 5 -20.33 17.01 3.28
C ASP A 5 -20.75 15.54 3.08
N ILE A 6 -21.95 15.14 3.52
CA ILE A 6 -22.48 13.78 3.29
C ILE A 6 -22.84 13.57 1.82
N ALA A 7 -23.50 14.53 1.18
CA ALA A 7 -23.85 14.45 -0.25
C ALA A 7 -22.60 14.44 -1.15
N LEU A 8 -21.56 15.19 -0.76
CA LEU A 8 -20.26 15.12 -1.41
C LEU A 8 -19.61 13.74 -1.16
N TYR A 9 -19.62 13.24 0.09
CA TYR A 9 -19.10 11.91 0.45
C TYR A 9 -19.77 10.78 -0.33
N ASP A 10 -21.07 10.85 -0.55
CA ASP A 10 -21.84 9.88 -1.34
C ASP A 10 -21.58 10.02 -2.84
N ALA A 11 -21.44 11.24 -3.37
CA ALA A 11 -21.02 11.46 -4.76
C ALA A 11 -19.60 10.92 -5.02
N ILE A 12 -18.69 11.08 -4.06
CA ILE A 12 -17.31 10.58 -4.11
C ILE A 12 -17.27 9.06 -3.96
N ARG A 13 -18.10 8.47 -3.10
CA ARG A 13 -18.23 7.02 -3.00
C ARG A 13 -18.74 6.42 -4.30
N PHE A 14 -19.66 7.11 -4.97
CA PHE A 14 -20.18 6.71 -6.27
C PHE A 14 -19.12 6.81 -7.38
N ASP A 15 -18.28 7.86 -7.36
CA ASP A 15 -17.20 8.03 -8.34
C ASP A 15 -15.95 7.19 -8.05
N SER A 16 -15.59 6.91 -6.79
CA SER A 16 -14.45 6.02 -6.48
C SER A 16 -14.77 4.56 -6.79
N VAL A 17 -16.02 4.13 -6.59
CA VAL A 17 -16.49 2.81 -7.05
C VAL A 17 -16.48 2.76 -8.57
N ARG A 18 -16.94 3.80 -9.27
CA ARG A 18 -16.82 3.88 -10.74
C ARG A 18 -15.38 3.97 -11.24
N PHE A 19 -14.48 4.59 -10.49
CA PHE A 19 -13.06 4.68 -10.85
C PHE A 19 -12.35 3.34 -10.63
N ALA A 20 -12.72 2.61 -9.58
CA ALA A 20 -12.33 1.22 -9.37
C ALA A 20 -12.93 0.30 -10.45
N ASP A 21 -14.20 0.50 -10.84
CA ASP A 21 -14.84 -0.22 -11.94
C ASP A 21 -14.13 0.08 -13.27
N LEU A 22 -13.76 1.34 -13.55
CA LEU A 22 -12.91 1.72 -14.68
C LEU A 22 -11.53 1.03 -14.60
N PHE A 23 -10.93 0.91 -13.43
CA PHE A 23 -9.64 0.22 -13.28
C PHE A 23 -9.75 -1.31 -13.41
N VAL A 24 -10.87 -1.90 -12.98
CA VAL A 24 -11.21 -3.33 -13.17
C VAL A 24 -11.55 -3.62 -14.62
N GLU A 25 -12.28 -2.73 -15.29
CA GLU A 25 -12.65 -2.84 -16.71
C GLU A 25 -11.43 -2.67 -17.63
N TYR A 26 -10.42 -1.88 -17.22
CA TYR A 26 -9.12 -1.78 -17.91
C TYR A 26 -8.06 -2.79 -17.43
N GLY A 27 -8.23 -3.41 -16.25
CA GLY A 27 -7.25 -4.32 -15.62
C GLY A 27 -7.58 -5.81 -15.73
N ALA A 28 -8.76 -6.18 -16.22
CA ALA A 28 -9.19 -7.57 -16.29
C ALA A 28 -8.76 -8.31 -17.57
N ASN A 29 -7.52 -8.82 -17.54
CA ASN A 29 -7.14 -10.04 -18.27
C ASN A 29 -6.71 -11.12 -17.27
N PHE A 30 -7.58 -11.37 -16.28
CA PHE A 30 -7.32 -12.29 -15.15
C PHE A 30 -7.38 -13.80 -15.50
N GLU A 31 -7.63 -14.18 -16.76
CA GLU A 31 -7.76 -15.60 -17.11
C GLU A 31 -6.44 -16.39 -17.05
N ASN A 32 -5.28 -15.73 -17.05
CA ASN A 32 -3.98 -16.41 -17.17
C ASN A 32 -3.27 -16.75 -15.84
N LEU A 33 -3.82 -16.40 -14.68
CA LEU A 33 -3.17 -16.61 -13.37
C LEU A 33 -3.74 -17.76 -12.53
N LYS A 34 -4.71 -18.52 -13.06
CA LYS A 34 -5.51 -19.56 -12.35
C LYS A 34 -4.77 -20.85 -11.95
N GLY A 35 -3.44 -20.89 -11.98
CA GLY A 35 -2.72 -22.15 -12.03
C GLY A 35 -2.36 -22.87 -10.72
N ILE A 36 -1.92 -22.19 -9.64
CA ILE A 36 -0.99 -22.87 -8.68
C ILE A 36 -1.19 -22.53 -7.18
N ILE A 37 -2.14 -21.70 -6.75
CA ILE A 37 -2.23 -21.27 -5.33
C ILE A 37 -3.70 -21.26 -4.87
N ASP A 38 -3.96 -21.63 -3.61
CA ASP A 38 -5.29 -21.58 -2.96
C ASP A 38 -6.04 -20.30 -3.35
N MET A 39 -7.19 -20.47 -4.02
CA MET A 39 -7.90 -19.39 -4.72
C MET A 39 -8.41 -18.29 -3.79
N ASP A 40 -8.66 -18.62 -2.51
CA ASP A 40 -9.22 -17.67 -1.54
C ASP A 40 -8.17 -16.64 -1.08
N ASP A 41 -6.95 -17.08 -0.74
CA ASP A 41 -5.84 -16.20 -0.38
C ASP A 41 -5.39 -15.32 -1.56
N MET A 42 -5.46 -15.84 -2.79
CA MET A 42 -5.14 -15.06 -3.99
C MET A 42 -6.16 -13.96 -4.23
N ASN A 43 -7.45 -14.24 -4.08
CA ASN A 43 -8.50 -13.23 -4.25
C ASN A 43 -8.32 -12.08 -3.24
N GLU A 44 -8.09 -12.38 -1.97
CA GLU A 44 -7.88 -11.35 -0.95
C GLU A 44 -6.57 -10.57 -1.14
N PHE A 45 -5.49 -11.26 -1.54
CA PHE A 45 -4.23 -10.61 -1.89
C PHE A 45 -4.39 -9.62 -3.05
N TYR A 46 -4.98 -10.05 -4.17
CA TYR A 46 -5.13 -9.19 -5.35
C TYR A 46 -6.12 -8.05 -5.12
N LEU A 47 -7.22 -8.31 -4.40
CA LEU A 47 -8.19 -7.26 -4.07
C LEU A 47 -7.53 -6.16 -3.22
N ASN A 48 -6.89 -6.54 -2.11
CA ASN A 48 -6.23 -5.58 -1.23
C ASN A 48 -5.04 -4.88 -1.92
N HIS A 49 -4.25 -5.61 -2.73
CA HIS A 49 -3.13 -5.01 -3.48
C HIS A 49 -3.62 -3.97 -4.47
N ASN A 50 -4.59 -4.33 -5.31
CA ASN A 50 -5.09 -3.46 -6.36
C ASN A 50 -5.87 -2.27 -5.79
N GLU A 51 -6.58 -2.45 -4.67
CA GLU A 51 -7.23 -1.33 -3.98
C GLU A 51 -6.20 -0.30 -3.49
N ILE A 52 -5.13 -0.75 -2.83
CA ILE A 52 -4.08 0.17 -2.36
C ILE A 52 -3.38 0.83 -3.57
N VAL A 53 -3.08 0.08 -4.63
CA VAL A 53 -2.51 0.64 -5.87
C VAL A 53 -3.42 1.72 -6.44
N ALA A 54 -4.73 1.46 -6.56
CA ALA A 54 -5.69 2.40 -7.12
C ALA A 54 -5.74 3.70 -6.31
N GLU A 55 -5.76 3.61 -4.97
CA GLU A 55 -5.76 4.79 -4.10
C GLU A 55 -4.45 5.59 -4.20
N LEU A 56 -3.29 4.93 -4.34
CA LEU A 56 -2.01 5.61 -4.55
C LEU A 56 -1.89 6.24 -5.96
N VAL A 57 -2.41 5.57 -7.00
CA VAL A 57 -2.51 6.15 -8.34
C VAL A 57 -3.45 7.36 -8.34
N ALA A 58 -4.58 7.29 -7.63
CA ALA A 58 -5.49 8.42 -7.46
C ALA A 58 -4.81 9.60 -6.76
N CYS A 59 -3.97 9.37 -5.74
CA CYS A 59 -3.15 10.42 -5.13
C CYS A 59 -2.31 11.17 -6.16
N ARG A 60 -1.68 10.44 -7.09
CA ARG A 60 -0.89 11.02 -8.18
C ARG A 60 -1.72 11.82 -9.16
N ILE A 61 -2.87 11.29 -9.58
CA ILE A 61 -3.76 11.95 -10.53
C ILE A 61 -4.29 13.27 -9.93
N PHE A 62 -4.74 13.25 -8.67
CA PHE A 62 -5.26 14.46 -8.03
C PHE A 62 -4.18 15.50 -7.73
N ASP A 63 -2.95 15.09 -7.45
CA ASP A 63 -1.83 16.04 -7.33
C ASP A 63 -1.57 16.77 -8.66
N GLN A 64 -1.53 16.02 -9.76
CA GLN A 64 -1.36 16.59 -11.10
C GLN A 64 -2.55 17.49 -11.49
N ALA A 65 -3.78 17.07 -11.20
CA ALA A 65 -4.96 17.88 -11.43
C ALA A 65 -4.93 19.20 -10.63
N ALA A 66 -4.51 19.16 -9.37
CA ALA A 66 -4.37 20.35 -8.53
C ALA A 66 -3.30 21.33 -9.03
N GLU A 67 -2.25 20.84 -9.69
CA GLU A 67 -1.22 21.69 -10.31
C GLU A 67 -1.71 22.35 -11.59
N MET A 68 -2.47 21.63 -12.43
CA MET A 68 -2.99 22.13 -13.70
C MET A 68 -4.22 23.04 -13.55
N GLU A 69 -4.91 22.98 -12.40
CA GLU A 69 -6.12 23.76 -12.14
C GLU A 69 -5.80 25.19 -11.69
N PHE A 70 -6.46 26.15 -12.34
CA PHE A 70 -6.29 27.58 -12.09
C PHE A 70 -7.31 28.12 -11.08
N ARG A 71 -8.45 27.44 -10.92
CA ARG A 71 -9.49 27.83 -9.97
C ARG A 71 -9.15 27.35 -8.55
N SER A 72 -9.17 28.28 -7.60
CA SER A 72 -8.65 28.04 -6.25
C SER A 72 -9.51 27.09 -5.41
N ASP A 73 -10.81 27.06 -5.65
CA ASP A 73 -11.79 26.14 -5.07
C ASP A 73 -11.57 24.69 -5.54
N MET A 74 -11.50 24.47 -6.86
CA MET A 74 -11.26 23.14 -7.44
C MET A 74 -9.90 22.57 -7.05
N LYS A 75 -8.87 23.44 -7.00
CA LYS A 75 -7.55 23.05 -6.50
C LYS A 75 -7.59 22.55 -5.05
N LYS A 76 -8.39 23.19 -4.17
CA LYS A 76 -8.60 22.72 -2.79
C LYS A 76 -9.31 21.37 -2.77
N HIS A 77 -10.30 21.16 -3.62
CA HIS A 77 -10.98 19.88 -3.74
C HIS A 77 -10.03 18.75 -4.16
N PHE A 78 -9.23 18.93 -5.22
CA PHE A 78 -8.24 17.93 -5.62
C PHE A 78 -7.21 17.64 -4.52
N THR A 79 -6.77 18.67 -3.79
CA THR A 79 -5.88 18.48 -2.64
C THR A 79 -6.54 17.68 -1.51
N LEU A 80 -7.83 17.90 -1.27
CA LEU A 80 -8.61 17.13 -0.28
C LEU A 80 -8.77 15.67 -0.72
N PHE A 81 -9.09 15.43 -2.00
CA PHE A 81 -9.22 14.09 -2.56
C PHE A 81 -7.94 13.28 -2.45
N LYS A 82 -6.81 13.90 -2.81
CA LYS A 82 -5.50 13.30 -2.62
C LYS A 82 -5.29 12.82 -1.18
N LYS A 83 -5.61 13.66 -0.18
CA LYS A 83 -5.46 13.30 1.23
C LYS A 83 -6.38 12.16 1.65
N LEU A 84 -7.60 12.11 1.11
CA LEU A 84 -8.55 11.02 1.40
C LEU A 84 -8.03 9.70 0.84
N CYS A 85 -7.54 9.68 -0.39
CA CYS A 85 -6.93 8.50 -1.00
C CYS A 85 -5.70 8.01 -0.23
N ASP A 86 -4.80 8.93 0.15
CA ASP A 86 -3.61 8.64 0.97
C ASP A 86 -3.99 7.95 2.29
N LYS A 87 -4.99 8.52 2.98
CA LYS A 87 -5.51 7.96 4.24
C LYS A 87 -6.19 6.60 4.04
N ARG A 88 -6.94 6.41 2.96
CA ARG A 88 -7.61 5.13 2.66
C ARG A 88 -6.60 4.03 2.41
N ALA A 89 -5.59 4.30 1.58
CA ALA A 89 -4.49 3.37 1.34
C ALA A 89 -3.83 2.94 2.67
N ALA A 90 -3.58 3.89 3.59
CA ALA A 90 -3.01 3.62 4.90
C ALA A 90 -3.92 2.71 5.76
N VAL A 91 -5.22 2.99 5.78
CA VAL A 91 -6.21 2.20 6.54
C VAL A 91 -6.31 0.76 6.00
N VAL A 92 -6.33 0.58 4.69
CA VAL A 92 -6.43 -0.75 4.06
C VAL A 92 -5.21 -1.60 4.41
N ILE A 93 -3.99 -1.06 4.29
CA ILE A 93 -2.78 -1.84 4.62
C ILE A 93 -2.67 -2.15 6.12
N ASP A 94 -3.03 -1.21 6.99
CA ASP A 94 -3.02 -1.43 8.44
C ASP A 94 -4.12 -2.41 8.89
N LYS A 95 -5.26 -2.43 8.21
CA LYS A 95 -6.30 -3.44 8.44
C LYS A 95 -5.81 -4.82 8.00
N CYS A 96 -5.27 -4.93 6.79
CA CYS A 96 -4.71 -6.17 6.26
C CYS A 96 -3.63 -6.72 7.19
N TYR A 97 -2.76 -5.87 7.76
CA TYR A 97 -1.72 -6.30 8.70
C TYR A 97 -2.28 -6.85 10.02
N LYS A 98 -3.41 -6.31 10.50
CA LYS A 98 -4.07 -6.82 11.71
C LYS A 98 -4.72 -8.18 11.49
N GLU A 99 -5.20 -8.44 10.27
CA GLU A 99 -5.87 -9.68 9.89
C GLU A 99 -4.85 -10.76 9.51
N ASP A 100 -3.90 -10.43 8.63
CA ASP A 100 -2.76 -11.26 8.24
C ASP A 100 -1.49 -10.40 8.04
N GLU A 101 -0.64 -10.39 9.06
CA GLU A 101 0.65 -9.71 9.03
C GLU A 101 1.53 -10.17 7.85
N LYS A 102 1.58 -11.48 7.55
CA LYS A 102 2.45 -12.00 6.49
C LYS A 102 1.97 -11.54 5.12
N LEU A 103 0.65 -11.55 4.91
CA LEU A 103 0.03 -11.06 3.69
C LEU A 103 0.33 -9.58 3.47
N ALA A 104 0.09 -8.74 4.48
CA ALA A 104 0.34 -7.30 4.40
C ALA A 104 1.80 -6.96 4.09
N LEU A 105 2.76 -7.65 4.70
CA LEU A 105 4.18 -7.45 4.42
C LEU A 105 4.58 -7.95 3.01
N ARG A 106 3.88 -8.94 2.46
CA ARG A 106 4.03 -9.37 1.07
C ARG A 106 3.47 -8.32 0.12
N LEU A 107 2.31 -7.73 0.42
CA LEU A 107 1.68 -6.67 -0.39
C LEU A 107 2.63 -5.48 -0.57
N LEU A 108 3.29 -5.03 0.50
CA LEU A 108 4.25 -3.92 0.44
C LEU A 108 5.44 -4.16 -0.50
N LYS A 109 5.84 -5.42 -0.70
CA LYS A 109 6.92 -5.83 -1.62
C LYS A 109 6.42 -6.09 -3.03
N ALA A 110 5.16 -6.49 -3.16
CA ALA A 110 4.59 -6.91 -4.42
C ALA A 110 4.56 -5.74 -5.39
N LYS A 111 5.06 -5.99 -6.59
CA LYS A 111 5.02 -5.01 -7.66
C LYS A 111 3.68 -5.10 -8.36
N SER A 112 3.15 -3.95 -8.74
CA SER A 112 1.90 -3.88 -9.48
C SER A 112 2.16 -3.94 -10.98
N ASP A 113 1.62 -4.97 -11.63
CA ASP A 113 1.60 -5.05 -13.09
C ASP A 113 0.69 -3.98 -13.71
N LEU A 114 -0.25 -3.42 -12.92
CA LEU A 114 -1.18 -2.40 -13.36
C LEU A 114 -0.54 -1.01 -13.48
N PHE A 115 0.56 -0.74 -12.76
CA PHE A 115 1.16 0.59 -12.75
C PHE A 115 2.70 0.56 -12.69
N PHE A 116 3.33 0.60 -13.88
CA PHE A 116 4.77 0.73 -14.10
C PHE A 116 5.66 -0.25 -13.33
N ASN A 117 5.12 -1.38 -12.87
CA ASN A 117 5.84 -2.40 -12.10
C ASN A 117 6.48 -1.83 -10.81
N TYR A 118 5.81 -0.83 -10.20
CA TYR A 118 6.20 -0.27 -8.90
C TYR A 118 5.65 -1.12 -7.75
N SER A 119 6.45 -1.26 -6.70
CA SER A 119 5.94 -1.66 -5.38
C SER A 119 5.09 -0.53 -4.76
N LEU A 120 4.28 -0.87 -3.77
CA LEU A 120 3.44 0.12 -3.07
C LEU A 120 4.27 1.25 -2.45
N ILE A 121 5.47 0.95 -1.95
CA ILE A 121 6.37 1.95 -1.36
C ILE A 121 6.99 2.85 -2.42
N GLU A 122 7.44 2.29 -3.54
CA GLU A 122 7.97 3.07 -4.66
C GLU A 122 6.89 4.00 -5.23
N LEU A 123 5.66 3.51 -5.38
CA LEU A 123 4.54 4.32 -5.83
C LEU A 123 4.19 5.43 -4.83
N ALA A 124 4.07 5.11 -3.54
CA ALA A 124 3.73 6.08 -2.50
C ALA A 124 4.78 7.20 -2.34
N THR A 125 6.04 6.89 -2.59
CA THR A 125 7.17 7.84 -2.48
C THR A 125 7.48 8.57 -3.78
N GLU A 126 6.84 8.19 -4.89
CA GLU A 126 7.02 8.86 -6.18
C GLU A 126 6.70 10.36 -6.06
N ASN A 127 7.46 11.20 -6.77
CA ASN A 127 7.39 12.66 -6.68
C ASN A 127 5.97 13.24 -6.87
N ARG A 128 5.12 12.56 -7.66
CA ARG A 128 3.76 12.98 -7.96
C ARG A 128 2.70 12.36 -7.05
N CYS A 129 3.02 11.29 -6.32
CA CYS A 129 2.10 10.69 -5.36
C CYS A 129 2.28 11.31 -3.98
N ARG A 130 3.49 11.19 -3.40
CA ARG A 130 3.83 11.66 -2.05
C ARG A 130 2.72 11.36 -1.03
N ALA A 131 2.34 10.09 -0.93
CA ALA A 131 1.34 9.59 0.01
C ALA A 131 1.96 9.49 1.41
N ARG A 132 1.85 10.58 2.18
CA ARG A 132 2.54 10.73 3.47
C ARG A 132 1.88 9.91 4.55
N GLU A 133 0.56 9.84 4.56
CA GLU A 133 -0.19 9.06 5.55
C GLU A 133 0.07 7.56 5.35
N PHE A 134 0.08 7.09 4.10
CA PHE A 134 0.43 5.71 3.76
C PHE A 134 1.84 5.35 4.23
N VAL A 135 2.85 6.17 3.90
CA VAL A 135 4.24 5.91 4.32
C VAL A 135 4.40 6.01 5.85
N ALA A 136 3.59 6.84 6.51
CA ALA A 136 3.57 6.97 7.97
C ALA A 136 2.71 5.93 8.69
N SER A 137 2.05 5.02 7.96
CA SER A 137 1.25 3.93 8.56
C SER A 137 2.11 3.04 9.44
N GLU A 138 1.47 2.41 10.43
CA GLU A 138 2.17 1.53 11.38
C GLU A 138 2.77 0.33 10.66
N THR A 139 2.05 -0.23 9.69
CA THR A 139 2.51 -1.38 8.90
C THR A 139 3.75 -1.05 8.08
N VAL A 140 3.76 0.10 7.40
CA VAL A 140 4.93 0.52 6.59
C VAL A 140 6.14 0.81 7.47
N LYS A 141 5.95 1.46 8.62
CA LYS A 141 7.02 1.69 9.60
C LYS A 141 7.63 0.38 10.07
N ARG A 142 6.80 -0.57 10.51
CA ARG A 142 7.25 -1.91 10.93
C ARG A 142 8.00 -2.64 9.83
N TYR A 143 7.50 -2.55 8.61
CA TYR A 143 8.16 -3.14 7.46
C TYR A 143 9.55 -2.55 7.21
N ILE A 144 9.68 -1.22 7.26
CA ILE A 144 10.97 -0.53 7.12
C ILE A 144 11.91 -0.92 8.26
N ASP A 145 11.43 -0.94 9.50
CA ASP A 145 12.22 -1.35 10.67
C ASP A 145 12.73 -2.78 10.52
N GLN A 146 11.88 -3.72 10.09
CA GLN A 146 12.28 -5.10 9.81
C GLN A 146 13.34 -5.17 8.70
N LYS A 147 13.21 -4.37 7.65
CA LYS A 147 14.21 -4.31 6.56
C LYS A 147 15.53 -3.71 7.01
N TRP A 148 15.50 -2.73 7.90
CA TRP A 148 16.69 -2.04 8.37
C TRP A 148 17.45 -2.83 9.44
N PHE A 149 16.72 -3.47 10.37
CA PHE A 149 17.30 -4.15 11.53
C PHE A 149 17.31 -5.68 11.44
N GLY A 150 16.53 -6.29 10.52
CA GLY A 150 16.40 -7.74 10.42
C GLY A 150 17.74 -8.46 10.24
N GLU A 151 18.61 -7.95 9.37
CA GLU A 151 19.95 -8.52 9.18
C GLU A 151 20.86 -8.37 10.41
N MET A 152 20.72 -7.26 11.16
CA MET A 152 21.52 -7.03 12.38
C MET A 152 21.10 -7.97 13.50
N ILE A 153 19.81 -8.23 13.65
CA ILE A 153 19.28 -9.16 14.67
C ILE A 153 19.72 -10.59 14.34
N GLU A 154 19.60 -11.01 13.07
CA GLU A 154 20.07 -12.33 12.63
C GLU A 154 21.59 -12.50 12.82
N ARG A 155 22.40 -11.51 12.46
CA ARG A 155 23.86 -11.56 12.68
C ARG A 155 24.19 -11.67 14.16
N ARG A 156 23.51 -10.91 15.02
CA ARG A 156 23.71 -10.95 16.47
C ARG A 156 23.32 -12.30 17.08
N HIS A 157 22.25 -12.94 16.59
CA HIS A 157 21.89 -14.30 17.02
C HIS A 157 22.93 -15.33 16.57
N ARG A 158 23.40 -15.29 15.31
CA ARG A 158 24.43 -16.22 14.83
C ARG A 158 25.74 -16.10 15.61
N ILE A 159 26.17 -14.88 15.93
CA ILE A 159 27.38 -14.64 16.73
C ILE A 159 27.23 -15.28 18.12
N ARG A 160 26.10 -15.06 18.81
CA ARG A 160 25.85 -15.70 20.11
C ARG A 160 25.79 -17.23 20.04
N THR A 161 25.16 -17.80 19.01
CA THR A 161 25.13 -19.25 18.84
C THR A 161 26.54 -19.83 18.63
N LEU A 162 27.38 -19.14 17.85
CA LEU A 162 28.77 -19.54 17.66
C LEU A 162 29.60 -19.39 18.94
N GLU A 163 29.39 -18.32 19.72
CA GLU A 163 30.06 -18.13 21.03
C GLU A 163 29.71 -19.26 22.00
N VAL A 164 28.45 -19.69 22.04
CA VAL A 164 28.02 -20.84 22.88
C VAL A 164 28.69 -22.13 22.40
N LEU A 165 28.67 -22.40 21.08
CA LEU A 165 29.27 -23.61 20.52
C LEU A 165 30.79 -23.69 20.67
N VAL A 166 31.49 -22.54 20.63
CA VAL A 166 32.94 -22.48 20.88
C VAL A 166 33.27 -22.69 22.36
N SER A 167 32.43 -22.14 23.25
CA SER A 167 32.61 -22.30 24.70
C SER A 167 32.42 -23.75 25.15
N ASP A 168 31.47 -24.47 24.54
CA ASP A 168 31.19 -25.88 24.84
C ASP A 168 32.27 -26.85 24.28
N SER A 169 33.04 -26.41 23.27
CA SER A 169 34.14 -27.22 22.69
C SER A 169 35.47 -27.09 23.43
N ASP A 170 35.63 -26.09 24.30
CA ASP A 170 36.85 -25.90 25.10
C ASP A 170 36.79 -26.63 26.46
N GLU A 171 35.67 -27.28 26.80
CA GLU A 171 35.47 -28.08 28.03
C GLU A 171 35.58 -29.61 27.85
N MET A 172 35.96 -30.11 26.66
CA MET A 172 36.21 -31.55 26.38
C MET A 172 37.69 -31.87 26.15
#